data_AF-A0A955SNP8-F1
#
_entry.id   AF-A0A955SNP8-F1
#
_cell.length_a   1.000
_cell.length_b   1.000
_cell.length_c   1.000
_cell.angle_alpha   90.00
_cell.angle_beta   90.00
_cell.angle_gamma   90.00
#
_symmetry.space_group_name_H-M   'P 1'
#
loop_
_entity.id
_entity.type
_entity.pdbx_description
1 polymer ?
#
loop_
_entity_poly.entity_id
_entity_poly.type
_entity_poly.pdbx_seq_one_letter_code
_entity_poly.pdbx_strand_id
1 'polypeptide(L)'
;MQLDKTRAIIIGILTLLPHVFGIFALLRVLSFILTFDINSTNISVPSISSLLFGSAFTWLLSMALIVFYLLHVYESKELDTEKKWLWSAVIVFAGYVSMPFYWWYKIWKPATAPVPVIEGESIVPPPEPPEEDERKGRVYEL
;
A
#
# COMPACT_ATOMS: atom_id res chain seq x y z
N MET A 1 11.17 2.15 11.06
CA MET A 1 12.35 2.59 10.29
C MET A 1 11.87 3.34 9.06
N GLN A 2 12.43 4.51 8.73
CA GLN A 2 12.19 5.11 7.42
C GLN A 2 12.88 4.20 6.39
N LEU A 3 12.08 3.56 5.54
CA LEU A 3 12.59 2.62 4.56
C LEU A 3 13.18 3.41 3.39
N ASP A 4 14.46 3.21 3.08
CA ASP A 4 15.09 3.85 1.91
C ASP A 4 14.29 3.58 0.64
N LYS A 5 14.19 4.61 -0.23
CA LYS A 5 13.44 4.56 -1.50
C LYS A 5 13.81 3.33 -2.35
N THR A 6 15.08 2.94 -2.34
CA THR A 6 15.58 1.76 -3.03
C THR A 6 15.01 0.45 -2.46
N ARG A 7 14.93 0.32 -1.13
CA ARG A 7 14.33 -0.85 -0.47
C ARG A 7 12.83 -0.94 -0.76
N ALA A 8 12.15 0.19 -0.77
CA ALA A 8 10.75 0.28 -1.18
C ALA A 8 10.56 -0.27 -2.60
N ILE A 9 11.37 0.16 -3.57
CA ILE A 9 11.30 -0.31 -4.96
C ILE A 9 11.57 -1.83 -5.05
N ILE A 10 12.61 -2.33 -4.37
CA ILE A 10 12.95 -3.76 -4.39
C ILE A 10 11.79 -4.60 -3.87
N ILE A 11 11.19 -4.21 -2.75
CA ILE A 11 10.05 -4.93 -2.16
C ILE A 11 8.87 -4.89 -3.13
N GLY A 12 8.61 -3.75 -3.78
CA GLY A 12 7.53 -3.58 -4.76
C GLY A 12 7.66 -4.55 -5.93
N ILE A 13 8.85 -4.59 -6.54
CA ILE A 13 9.17 -5.54 -7.63
C ILE A 13 9.01 -6.97 -7.14
N LEU A 14 9.49 -7.29 -5.93
CA LEU A 14 9.39 -8.63 -5.36
C LEU A 14 7.94 -9.04 -5.09
N THR A 15 7.05 -8.12 -4.68
CA THR A 15 5.60 -8.35 -4.57
C THR A 15 4.90 -8.54 -5.91
N LEU A 16 5.33 -7.84 -6.96
CA LEU A 16 4.75 -7.98 -8.29
C LEU A 16 5.17 -9.27 -8.99
N LEU A 17 6.37 -9.77 -8.71
CA LEU A 17 6.92 -10.98 -9.33
C LEU A 17 5.97 -12.20 -9.29
N PRO A 18 5.44 -12.61 -8.11
CA PRO A 18 4.53 -13.75 -8.04
C PRO A 18 3.18 -13.48 -8.73
N HIS A 19 2.74 -12.21 -8.81
CA HIS A 19 1.53 -11.84 -9.55
C HIS A 19 1.72 -11.97 -11.06
N VAL A 20 2.83 -11.44 -11.58
CA VAL A 20 3.18 -11.54 -13.00
C VAL A 20 3.34 -13.01 -13.39
N PHE A 21 4.01 -13.80 -12.55
CA PHE A 21 4.14 -15.24 -12.77
C PHE A 21 2.79 -15.96 -12.74
N GLY A 22 1.93 -15.64 -11.76
CA GLY A 22 0.58 -16.20 -11.66
C GLY A 22 -0.29 -15.91 -12.88
N ILE A 23 -0.29 -14.66 -13.35
CA ILE A 23 -1.00 -14.24 -14.57
C ILE A 23 -0.43 -14.98 -15.79
N PHE A 24 0.89 -15.05 -15.93
CA PHE A 24 1.54 -15.77 -17.01
C PHE A 24 1.16 -17.26 -17.02
N ALA A 25 1.22 -17.92 -15.86
CA ALA A 25 0.82 -19.32 -15.71
C ALA A 25 -0.67 -19.53 -16.07
N LEU A 26 -1.54 -18.63 -15.61
CA LEU A 26 -2.98 -18.65 -15.93
C LEU A 26 -3.21 -18.54 -17.44
N LEU A 27 -2.52 -17.62 -18.13
CA LEU A 27 -2.60 -17.49 -19.58
C LEU A 27 -2.13 -18.76 -20.30
N ARG A 28 -1.06 -19.41 -19.82
CA ARG A 28 -0.57 -20.67 -20.41
C ARG A 28 -1.58 -21.80 -20.26
N VAL A 29 -2.23 -21.91 -19.10
CA VAL A 29 -3.30 -22.89 -18.87
C VAL A 29 -4.53 -22.56 -19.72
N LEU A 30 -4.92 -21.30 -19.80
CA LEU A 30 -6.05 -20.87 -20.62
C LEU A 30 -5.81 -21.15 -22.10
N SER A 31 -4.62 -20.82 -22.62
CA SER A 31 -4.23 -21.16 -24.00
C SER A 31 -4.30 -22.66 -24.23
N PHE A 32 -3.79 -23.48 -23.29
CA PHE A 32 -3.87 -24.94 -23.39
C PHE A 32 -5.33 -25.42 -23.49
N ILE A 33 -6.23 -24.91 -22.63
CA ILE A 33 -7.66 -25.25 -22.65
C ILE A 33 -8.31 -24.85 -23.97
N LEU A 34 -8.02 -23.64 -24.48
CA LEU A 34 -8.62 -23.12 -25.72
C LEU A 34 -8.17 -23.87 -26.97
N THR A 35 -6.94 -24.39 -26.97
CA THR A 35 -6.40 -25.17 -28.10
C THR A 35 -6.48 -26.68 -27.88
N PHE A 36 -7.14 -27.13 -26.81
CA PHE A 36 -7.21 -28.54 -26.47
C PHE A 36 -8.15 -29.27 -27.44
N ASP A 37 -7.58 -30.19 -28.23
CA ASP A 37 -8.33 -31.04 -29.17
C ASP A 37 -8.18 -32.51 -28.77
N ILE A 38 -9.30 -33.12 -28.38
CA ILE A 38 -9.43 -34.52 -27.97
C ILE A 38 -9.17 -35.53 -29.10
N ASN A 39 -9.23 -35.10 -30.36
CA ASN A 39 -8.92 -35.94 -31.51
C ASN A 39 -7.49 -35.77 -32.01
N SER A 40 -6.72 -34.84 -31.43
CA SER A 40 -5.32 -34.65 -31.82
C SER A 40 -4.44 -35.78 -31.26
N THR A 41 -3.71 -36.47 -32.16
CA THR A 41 -2.73 -37.50 -31.78
C THR A 41 -1.42 -36.92 -31.23
N ASN A 42 -1.22 -35.60 -31.40
CA ASN A 42 -0.09 -34.86 -30.86
C ASN A 42 -0.55 -33.94 -29.72
N ILE A 43 -0.86 -34.54 -28.56
CA ILE A 43 -1.09 -33.77 -27.34
C ILE A 43 0.28 -33.26 -26.87
N SER A 44 0.59 -31.99 -27.17
CA SER A 44 1.73 -31.31 -26.58
C SER A 44 1.38 -30.95 -25.14
N VAL A 45 1.62 -31.88 -24.22
CA VAL A 45 1.45 -31.64 -22.79
C VAL A 45 2.55 -30.66 -22.36
N PRO A 46 2.20 -29.47 -21.85
CA PRO A 46 3.21 -28.58 -21.30
C PRO A 46 3.97 -29.32 -20.20
N SER A 47 5.30 -29.18 -20.21
CA SER A 47 6.17 -29.92 -19.30
C SER A 47 5.74 -29.69 -17.84
N ILE A 48 5.07 -30.67 -17.26
CA ILE A 48 4.48 -30.60 -15.91
C ILE A 48 5.55 -30.24 -14.86
N SER A 49 6.80 -30.65 -15.10
CA SER A 49 7.94 -30.36 -14.23
C SER A 49 8.24 -28.85 -14.11
N SER A 50 8.14 -28.06 -15.19
CA SER A 50 8.43 -26.62 -15.13
C SER A 50 7.30 -25.85 -14.44
N LEU A 51 6.05 -26.29 -14.62
CA LEU A 51 4.89 -25.75 -13.92
C LEU A 51 4.96 -26.04 -12.41
N LEU A 52 5.31 -27.27 -12.04
CA LEU A 52 5.47 -27.66 -10.63
C LEU A 52 6.60 -26.89 -9.96
N PHE A 53 7.77 -26.81 -10.60
CA PHE A 53 8.91 -26.07 -10.04
C PHE A 53 8.62 -24.57 -9.90
N GLY A 54 8.02 -23.95 -10.92
CA GLY A 54 7.60 -22.57 -10.87
C GLY A 54 6.57 -22.31 -9.78
N SER A 55 5.55 -23.17 -9.66
CA SER A 55 4.52 -23.04 -8.64
C SER A 55 5.07 -23.15 -7.22
N ALA A 56 5.99 -24.10 -6.96
CA ALA A 56 6.65 -24.26 -5.66
C ALA A 56 7.48 -23.02 -5.29
N PHE A 57 8.26 -22.49 -6.23
CA PHE A 57 9.03 -21.26 -6.01
C PHE A 57 8.12 -20.08 -5.68
N THR A 58 7.02 -19.93 -6.43
CA THR A 58 6.07 -18.83 -6.24
C THR A 58 5.39 -18.93 -4.88
N TRP A 59 5.04 -20.14 -4.45
CA TRP A 59 4.44 -20.39 -3.14
C TRP A 59 5.39 -20.04 -1.99
N LEU A 60 6.66 -20.46 -2.10
CA LEU A 60 7.69 -20.20 -1.11
C LEU A 60 8.02 -18.70 -1.01
N LEU A 61 8.10 -18.02 -2.16
CA LEU A 61 8.25 -16.57 -2.24
C LEU A 61 7.07 -15.84 -1.57
N SER A 62 5.84 -16.31 -1.82
CA SER A 62 4.64 -15.72 -1.22
C SER A 62 4.64 -15.83 0.30
N MET A 63 5.05 -16.98 0.83
CA MET A 63 5.19 -17.19 2.27
C MET A 63 6.23 -16.26 2.88
N ALA A 64 7.39 -16.10 2.24
CA ALA A 64 8.42 -15.15 2.69
C ALA A 64 7.88 -13.71 2.70
N LEU A 65 7.10 -13.32 1.69
CA LEU A 65 6.46 -12.01 1.62
C LEU A 65 5.41 -11.82 2.72
N ILE A 66 4.60 -12.84 3.03
CA ILE A 66 3.59 -12.75 4.10
C ILE A 66 4.29 -12.41 5.41
N VAL A 67 5.30 -13.21 5.78
CA VAL A 67 6.07 -13.00 7.02
C VAL A 67 6.71 -11.62 7.05
N PHE A 68 7.34 -11.19 5.94
CA PHE A 68 7.95 -9.87 5.85
C PHE A 68 6.95 -8.74 6.07
N TYR A 69 5.79 -8.79 5.43
CA TYR A 69 4.76 -7.75 5.56
C TYR A 69 4.16 -7.74 6.97
N LEU A 70 3.91 -8.90 7.59
CA LEU A 70 3.46 -8.95 8.99
C LEU A 70 4.50 -8.30 9.92
N LEU A 71 5.77 -8.67 9.81
CA LEU A 71 6.83 -8.07 10.63
C LEU A 71 6.88 -6.55 10.45
N HIS A 72 6.76 -6.07 9.21
CA HIS A 72 6.75 -4.64 8.91
C HIS A 72 5.52 -3.90 9.49
N VAL A 73 4.35 -4.53 9.49
CA VAL A 73 3.13 -4.00 10.13
C VAL A 73 3.33 -3.85 11.64
N TYR A 74 3.90 -4.86 12.30
CA TYR A 74 4.13 -4.83 13.75
C TYR A 74 5.21 -3.85 14.16
N GLU A 75 6.28 -3.72 13.37
CA GLU A 75 7.40 -2.80 13.62
C GLU A 75 7.02 -1.32 13.36
N SER A 76 5.98 -1.08 12.57
CA SER A 76 5.47 0.27 12.30
C SER A 76 4.83 0.88 13.56
N LYS A 77 5.51 1.85 14.17
CA LYS A 77 5.01 2.62 15.33
C LYS A 77 3.90 3.62 14.98
N GLU A 78 3.71 3.94 13.70
CA GLU A 78 2.65 4.84 13.22
C GLU A 78 1.25 4.20 13.20
N LEU A 79 1.17 2.88 13.41
CA LEU A 79 -0.10 2.16 13.36
C LEU A 79 -0.62 1.92 14.77
N ASP A 80 -1.83 2.40 15.01
CA ASP A 80 -2.61 2.05 16.19
C ASP A 80 -2.89 0.54 16.21
N THR A 81 -3.06 -0.02 17.41
CA THR A 81 -3.20 -1.48 17.60
C THR A 81 -4.31 -2.09 16.75
N GLU A 82 -5.46 -1.41 16.62
CA GLU A 82 -6.55 -1.84 15.74
C GLU A 82 -6.17 -1.86 14.26
N LYS A 83 -5.40 -0.86 13.79
CA LYS A 83 -4.97 -0.80 12.39
C LYS A 83 -3.97 -1.90 12.04
N LYS A 84 -3.16 -2.34 13.01
CA LYS A 84 -2.23 -3.49 12.84
C LYS A 84 -3.00 -4.80 12.67
N TRP A 85 -4.05 -5.00 13.46
CA TRP A 85 -4.94 -6.16 13.34
C TRP A 85 -5.69 -6.17 12.02
N LEU A 86 -6.25 -5.02 11.61
CA LEU A 86 -6.94 -4.89 10.33
C LEU A 86 -6.01 -5.25 9.17
N TRP A 87 -4.80 -4.67 9.12
CA TRP A 87 -3.87 -4.98 8.04
C TRP A 87 -3.37 -6.42 8.06
N SER A 88 -3.13 -6.99 9.24
CA SER A 88 -2.78 -8.41 9.36
C SER A 88 -3.91 -9.30 8.83
N ALA A 89 -5.16 -8.99 9.18
CA ALA A 89 -6.33 -9.70 8.67
C ALA A 89 -6.46 -9.54 7.15
N VAL A 90 -6.29 -8.33 6.59
CA VAL A 90 -6.36 -8.11 5.14
C VAL A 90 -5.23 -8.85 4.41
N ILE A 91 -4.01 -8.87 4.94
CA ILE A 91 -2.89 -9.62 4.35
C ILE A 91 -3.16 -11.14 4.36
N VAL A 92 -3.78 -11.66 5.42
CA VAL A 92 -4.11 -13.09 5.53
C VAL A 92 -5.32 -13.47 4.68
N PHE A 93 -6.38 -12.66 4.68
CA PHE A 93 -7.64 -12.97 3.99
C PHE A 93 -7.66 -12.55 2.52
N ALA A 94 -7.23 -11.33 2.19
CA ALA A 94 -7.11 -10.87 0.81
C ALA A 94 -5.78 -11.34 0.17
N GLY A 95 -4.88 -11.90 0.98
CA GLY A 95 -3.76 -12.71 0.51
C GLY A 95 -2.90 -11.98 -0.50
N TYR A 96 -2.72 -12.64 -1.66
CA TYR A 96 -1.96 -12.14 -2.79
C TYR A 96 -2.26 -10.68 -3.13
N VAL A 97 -3.54 -10.31 -3.22
CA VAL A 97 -3.98 -8.99 -3.71
C VAL A 97 -3.73 -7.88 -2.68
N SER A 98 -3.72 -8.21 -1.39
CA SER A 98 -3.47 -7.24 -0.31
C SER A 98 -2.06 -6.65 -0.35
N MET A 99 -1.07 -7.44 -0.77
CA MET A 99 0.33 -7.05 -0.66
C MET A 99 0.72 -5.87 -1.56
N PRO A 100 0.41 -5.86 -2.88
CA PRO A 100 0.70 -4.70 -3.72
C PRO A 100 -0.09 -3.46 -3.27
N PHE A 101 -1.29 -3.65 -2.72
CA PHE A 101 -2.08 -2.55 -2.15
C PHE A 101 -1.40 -1.95 -0.89
N TYR A 102 -0.93 -2.79 0.03
CA TYR A 102 -0.18 -2.35 1.20
C TYR A 102 1.09 -1.61 0.79
N TRP A 103 1.83 -2.17 -0.15
CA TRP A 103 3.05 -1.58 -0.67
C TRP A 103 2.81 -0.16 -1.19
N TRP A 104 1.81 0.01 -2.05
CA TRP A 104 1.47 1.30 -2.64
C TRP A 104 1.02 2.32 -1.58
N TYR A 105 0.21 1.90 -0.61
CA TYR A 105 -0.39 2.80 0.37
C TYR A 105 0.56 3.19 1.51
N LYS A 106 1.36 2.24 2.01
CA LYS A 106 2.20 2.43 3.21
C LYS A 106 3.68 2.59 2.95
N ILE A 107 4.21 1.95 1.91
CA ILE A 107 5.65 1.94 1.63
C ILE A 107 6.00 3.00 0.59
N TRP A 108 5.20 3.15 -0.47
CA TRP A 108 5.46 4.10 -1.55
C TRP A 108 5.06 5.55 -1.22
N LYS A 109 3.93 5.74 -0.55
CA LYS A 109 3.57 7.03 0.03
C LYS A 109 4.00 7.03 1.50
N PRO A 110 5.18 7.61 1.86
CA PRO A 110 5.30 8.09 3.23
C PRO A 110 4.09 9.01 3.42
N ALA A 111 3.28 8.74 4.44
CA ALA A 111 2.14 9.58 4.75
C ALA A 111 2.64 11.02 4.67
N THR A 112 2.18 11.77 3.67
CA THR A 112 2.42 13.20 3.63
C THR A 112 1.97 13.64 4.99
N ALA A 113 2.93 14.12 5.81
CA ALA A 113 2.65 14.62 7.13
C ALA A 113 1.36 15.44 7.00
N PRO A 114 0.37 15.26 7.91
CA PRO A 114 -0.74 16.18 7.94
C PRO A 114 -0.09 17.55 7.86
N VAL A 115 -0.42 18.31 6.80
CA VAL A 115 0.07 19.68 6.64
C VAL A 115 -0.03 20.25 8.04
N PRO A 116 1.09 20.70 8.66
CA PRO A 116 1.00 21.27 9.99
C PRO A 116 -0.04 22.37 9.85
N VAL A 117 -1.25 22.07 10.36
CA VAL A 117 -2.23 23.09 10.64
C VAL A 117 -1.42 23.94 11.59
N ILE A 118 -1.03 25.13 11.12
CA ILE A 118 -0.32 26.10 11.92
C ILE A 118 -1.33 26.46 13.01
N GLU A 119 -1.40 25.64 14.06
CA GLU A 119 -1.99 25.94 15.36
C GLU A 119 -1.17 27.08 15.93
N GLY A 120 -1.40 28.27 15.41
CA GLY A 120 -0.48 29.38 15.56
C GLY A 120 -0.84 30.59 14.71
N GLU A 121 -1.62 30.43 13.64
CA GLU A 121 -2.36 31.57 13.11
C GLU A 121 -3.61 31.74 13.97
N SER A 122 -3.37 32.20 15.20
CA SER A 122 -4.35 33.04 15.88
C SER A 122 -4.75 34.09 14.86
N ILE A 123 -5.94 33.91 14.28
CA ILE A 123 -6.68 35.00 13.69
C ILE A 123 -6.92 35.93 14.88
N VAL A 124 -5.93 36.77 15.18
CA VAL A 124 -6.14 37.96 15.99
C VAL A 124 -7.17 38.71 15.16
N PRO A 125 -8.44 38.77 15.58
CA PRO A 125 -9.40 39.56 14.84
C PRO A 125 -8.80 40.96 14.74
N PRO A 126 -8.83 41.59 13.55
CA PRO A 126 -8.32 42.94 13.39
C PRO A 126 -8.87 43.79 14.53
N PRO A 127 -8.03 44.58 15.22
CA PRO A 127 -8.42 45.28 16.44
C PRO A 127 -9.75 45.98 16.18
N GLU A 128 -10.75 45.69 17.02
CA GLU A 128 -12.07 46.28 16.89
C GLU A 128 -11.89 47.80 16.78
N PRO A 129 -12.53 48.45 15.79
CA PRO A 129 -12.48 49.89 15.70
C PRO A 129 -12.97 50.46 17.03
N PRO A 130 -12.28 51.48 17.59
CA PRO A 130 -12.60 51.99 18.92
C PRO A 130 -14.09 52.35 19.00
N GLU A 131 -14.76 51.84 20.04
CA GLU A 131 -16.15 52.16 20.33
C GLU A 131 -16.35 53.68 20.25
N GLU A 132 -17.43 54.10 19.59
CA GLU A 132 -17.72 55.49 19.25
C GLU A 132 -17.74 56.44 20.47
N ASP A 133 -17.85 55.88 21.67
CA ASP A 133 -17.82 56.59 22.94
C ASP A 133 -16.42 57.10 23.33
N GLU A 134 -15.33 56.37 23.01
CA GLU A 134 -13.96 56.86 23.20
C GLU A 134 -13.59 57.98 22.22
N ARG A 135 -14.25 58.02 21.06
CA ARG A 135 -14.05 59.09 20.08
C ARG A 135 -14.67 60.41 20.53
N LYS A 136 -15.76 60.37 21.30
CA LYS A 136 -16.42 61.58 21.84
C LYS A 136 -15.69 62.14 23.05
N GLY A 137 -15.11 61.29 23.91
CA GLY A 137 -14.37 61.75 25.10
C GLY A 137 -13.15 62.64 24.79
N ARG A 138 -12.40 62.34 23.72
CA ARG A 138 -11.21 63.11 23.33
C ARG A 138 -11.49 64.47 22.66
N VAL A 139 -12.73 64.76 22.28
CA VAL A 139 -13.08 66.03 21.62
C VAL A 139 -13.34 67.14 22.66
N TYR A 140 -13.55 66.80 23.93
CA TYR A 140 -13.86 67.78 24.99
C TYR A 140 -12.67 68.16 25.87
N GLU A 141 -11.45 67.64 25.60
CA GLU A 141 -10.23 67.96 26.35
C GLU A 141 -9.21 68.82 25.57
N LEU A 142 -9.66 69.55 24.53
CA LEU A 142 -8.85 70.55 23.81
C LEU A 142 -9.36 71.97 24.01
#